data_AF-A0AAU3PNS0-F1
#
_entry.id   AF-A0AAU3PNS0-F1
#
_cell.length_a   1.000
_cell.length_b   1.000
_cell.length_c   1.000
_cell.angle_alpha   90.00
_cell.angle_beta   90.00
_cell.angle_gamma   90.00
#
_symmetry.space_group_name_H-M   'P 1'
#
loop_
_entity.id
_entity.type
_entity.pdbx_description
1 polymer ?
#
loop_
_entity_poly.entity_id
_entity_poly.type
_entity_poly.pdbx_seq_one_letter_code
_entity_poly.pdbx_strand_id
1 'polypeptide(L)'
;MNDQKPKFATVNSFVEEYLVGIYQRQVTDTSDTVWCDQWWRHGEAAARLTAVWRAWERWHRDERGGLSYWLVQHADRHMKQLFDPRGPFKYCSVRNGHRGVLGPLPTEAPPNAVLAELTPERHDDWWYPTLVDFVDGYLGQVYQRQVTDLSDTAWCPRWWQHREAVVRIESLWTAHEFARNDRSDGLSEWFLEHADPQMKQLLDPRGPFKYCTVRGGHQSKVSPLPVTTEPPGLFAEPDPVPER
;
A
#
# COMPACT_ATOMS: atom_id res chain seq x y z
N MET A 1 -12.56 -26.56 -5.48
CA MET A 1 -12.70 -25.11 -5.76
C MET A 1 -13.38 -24.99 -7.11
N ASN A 2 -14.54 -24.34 -7.19
CA ASN A 2 -15.26 -24.18 -8.44
C ASN A 2 -14.45 -23.23 -9.33
N ASP A 3 -13.82 -23.75 -10.38
CA ASP A 3 -13.04 -22.98 -11.36
C ASP A 3 -14.01 -22.27 -12.31
N GLN A 4 -14.75 -21.31 -11.75
CA GLN A 4 -15.88 -20.70 -12.42
C GLN A 4 -15.43 -19.40 -13.09
N LYS A 5 -15.77 -19.28 -14.37
CA LYS A 5 -15.35 -18.19 -15.23
C LYS A 5 -15.81 -16.83 -14.68
N PRO A 6 -14.94 -15.82 -14.60
CA PRO A 6 -15.33 -14.48 -14.15
C PRO A 6 -16.37 -13.88 -15.11
N LYS A 7 -17.30 -13.07 -14.57
CA LYS A 7 -18.34 -12.42 -15.38
C LYS A 7 -17.74 -11.35 -16.28
N PHE A 8 -16.79 -10.56 -15.78
CA PHE A 8 -15.94 -9.70 -16.58
C PHE A 8 -14.59 -10.39 -16.78
N ALA A 9 -14.16 -10.58 -18.04
CA ALA A 9 -12.92 -11.29 -18.32
C ALA A 9 -11.67 -10.53 -17.85
N THR A 10 -11.76 -9.20 -17.79
CA THR A 10 -10.65 -8.32 -17.39
C THR A 10 -11.15 -7.17 -16.51
N VAL A 11 -10.23 -6.57 -15.75
CA VAL A 11 -10.48 -5.30 -15.05
C VAL A 11 -10.94 -4.20 -16.03
N ASN A 12 -10.43 -4.18 -17.27
CA ASN A 12 -10.83 -3.18 -18.25
C ASN A 12 -12.32 -3.27 -18.59
N SER A 13 -12.80 -4.48 -18.95
CA SER A 13 -14.23 -4.71 -19.20
C SER A 13 -15.10 -4.39 -17.99
N PHE A 14 -14.64 -4.69 -16.77
CA PHE A 14 -15.36 -4.34 -15.56
C PHE A 14 -15.47 -2.81 -15.36
N VAL A 15 -14.38 -2.07 -15.60
CA VAL A 15 -14.38 -0.61 -15.45
C VAL A 15 -15.30 0.02 -16.49
N GLU A 16 -15.14 -0.33 -17.76
CA GLU A 16 -15.86 0.27 -18.89
C GLU A 16 -17.36 -0.08 -18.89
N GLU A 17 -17.73 -1.33 -18.61
CA GLU A 17 -19.10 -1.80 -18.76
C GLU A 17 -19.95 -1.68 -17.48
N TYR A 18 -19.31 -1.55 -16.31
CA TYR A 18 -20.03 -1.54 -15.02
C TYR A 18 -19.64 -0.37 -14.12
N LEU A 19 -18.36 -0.26 -13.74
CA LEU A 19 -17.93 0.65 -12.67
C LEU A 19 -18.22 2.12 -13.01
N VAL A 20 -17.86 2.57 -14.21
CA VAL A 20 -18.10 3.97 -14.64
C VAL A 20 -19.58 4.29 -14.79
N GLY A 21 -20.42 3.29 -15.05
CA GLY A 21 -21.87 3.44 -15.14
C GLY A 21 -22.51 3.76 -13.79
N ILE A 22 -22.00 3.16 -12.70
CA ILE A 22 -22.54 3.35 -11.34
C ILE A 22 -21.91 4.54 -10.59
N TYR A 23 -20.65 4.90 -10.87
CA TYR A 23 -19.97 6.05 -10.25
C TYR A 23 -20.03 7.30 -11.13
N GLN A 24 -21.18 7.96 -11.13
CA GLN A 24 -21.36 9.24 -11.82
C GLN A 24 -21.01 10.39 -10.87
N ARG A 25 -19.88 11.07 -11.12
CA ARG A 25 -19.38 12.22 -10.33
C ARG A 25 -18.96 13.35 -11.26
N GLN A 26 -19.07 14.58 -10.79
CA GLN A 26 -18.53 15.73 -11.52
C GLN A 26 -17.00 15.72 -11.39
N VAL A 27 -16.29 15.47 -12.49
CA VAL A 27 -14.82 15.32 -12.53
C VAL A 27 -14.15 16.19 -13.60
N THR A 28 -14.94 16.96 -14.36
CA THR A 28 -14.48 17.82 -15.46
C THR A 28 -14.19 19.25 -15.02
N ASP A 29 -15.06 19.80 -14.17
CA ASP A 29 -15.13 21.23 -13.87
C ASP A 29 -14.93 21.55 -12.39
N THR A 30 -14.30 20.64 -11.65
CA THR A 30 -13.99 20.81 -10.22
C THR A 30 -12.56 20.39 -9.90
N SER A 31 -12.02 20.91 -8.79
CA SER A 31 -10.72 20.54 -8.24
C SER A 31 -10.81 19.62 -7.02
N ASP A 32 -12.00 19.37 -6.49
CA ASP A 32 -12.22 18.55 -5.29
C ASP A 32 -12.31 17.05 -5.58
N THR A 33 -12.55 16.67 -6.84
CA THR A 33 -12.71 15.30 -7.31
C THR A 33 -11.96 15.15 -8.63
N VAL A 34 -11.05 14.17 -8.72
CA VAL A 34 -10.22 13.94 -9.91
C VAL A 34 -10.46 12.58 -10.54
N TRP A 35 -10.31 12.51 -11.86
CA TRP A 35 -10.35 11.25 -12.61
C TRP A 35 -9.40 11.33 -13.80
N CYS A 36 -8.75 10.21 -14.11
CA CYS A 36 -7.92 10.03 -15.30
C CYS A 36 -8.53 8.91 -16.15
N ASP A 37 -8.85 9.22 -17.41
CA ASP A 37 -9.38 8.25 -18.38
C ASP A 37 -8.34 7.18 -18.75
N GLN A 38 -7.05 7.54 -18.73
CA GLN A 38 -5.92 6.63 -18.89
C GLN A 38 -5.46 6.03 -17.55
N TRP A 39 -6.42 5.58 -16.72
CA TRP A 39 -6.16 5.09 -15.36
C TRP A 39 -5.11 3.98 -15.30
N TRP A 40 -4.99 3.15 -16.35
CA TRP A 40 -4.01 2.07 -16.45
C TRP A 40 -2.55 2.55 -16.47
N ARG A 41 -2.30 3.84 -16.73
CA ARG A 41 -0.96 4.44 -16.62
C ARG A 41 -0.55 4.76 -15.19
N HIS A 42 -1.47 4.65 -14.23
CA HIS A 42 -1.22 4.88 -12.82
C HIS A 42 -1.18 3.53 -12.09
N GLY A 43 0.00 3.12 -11.62
CA GLY A 43 0.21 1.82 -10.97
C GLY A 43 -0.76 1.59 -9.81
N GLU A 44 -0.93 2.59 -8.94
CA GLU A 44 -1.91 2.52 -7.84
C GLU A 44 -3.35 2.37 -8.32
N ALA A 45 -3.75 3.12 -9.34
CA ALA A 45 -5.13 3.08 -9.81
C ALA A 45 -5.43 1.73 -10.48
N ALA A 46 -4.53 1.22 -11.30
CA ALA A 46 -4.64 -0.08 -11.92
C ALA A 46 -4.73 -1.20 -10.86
N ALA A 47 -3.88 -1.16 -9.84
CA ALA A 47 -3.90 -2.13 -8.74
C ALA A 47 -5.20 -2.06 -7.93
N ARG A 48 -5.66 -0.85 -7.56
CA ARG A 48 -6.92 -0.65 -6.82
C ARG A 48 -8.14 -1.09 -7.62
N LEU A 49 -8.24 -0.72 -8.90
CA LEU A 49 -9.35 -1.13 -9.77
C LEU A 49 -9.36 -2.64 -9.98
N THR A 50 -8.19 -3.27 -10.06
CA THR A 50 -8.07 -4.74 -10.10
C THR A 50 -8.58 -5.37 -8.80
N ALA A 51 -8.22 -4.81 -7.64
CA ALA A 51 -8.69 -5.27 -6.34
C ALA A 51 -10.22 -5.14 -6.20
N VAL A 52 -10.78 -3.99 -6.60
CA VAL A 52 -12.23 -3.74 -6.61
C VAL A 52 -12.96 -4.73 -7.52
N TRP A 53 -12.42 -5.00 -8.71
CA TRP A 53 -12.98 -5.97 -9.64
C TRP A 53 -12.97 -7.40 -9.07
N ARG A 54 -11.86 -7.86 -8.50
CA ARG A 54 -11.78 -9.21 -7.91
C ARG A 54 -12.75 -9.38 -6.73
N ALA A 55 -12.86 -8.35 -5.88
CA ALA A 55 -13.86 -8.33 -4.81
C ALA A 55 -15.29 -8.37 -5.37
N TRP A 56 -15.56 -7.67 -6.48
CA TRP A 56 -16.87 -7.73 -7.13
C TRP A 56 -17.16 -9.15 -7.67
N GLU A 57 -16.20 -9.79 -8.32
CA GLU A 57 -16.35 -11.17 -8.84
C GLU A 57 -16.67 -12.16 -7.73
N ARG A 58 -16.13 -11.94 -6.53
CA ARG A 58 -16.44 -12.71 -5.32
C ARG A 58 -17.87 -12.48 -4.82
N TRP A 59 -18.26 -11.22 -4.65
CA TRP A 59 -19.47 -10.87 -3.88
C TRP A 59 -20.74 -10.67 -4.70
N HIS A 60 -20.67 -10.39 -6.00
CA HIS A 60 -21.87 -10.02 -6.78
C HIS A 60 -22.93 -11.12 -6.91
N ARG A 61 -22.55 -12.38 -6.68
CA ARG A 61 -23.47 -13.53 -6.76
C ARG A 61 -24.11 -13.88 -5.42
N ASP A 62 -23.67 -13.26 -4.34
CA ASP A 62 -24.24 -13.51 -3.03
C ASP A 62 -25.57 -12.75 -2.90
N GLU A 63 -26.66 -13.51 -2.99
CA GLU A 63 -28.05 -13.05 -2.85
C GLU A 63 -28.34 -12.48 -1.45
N ARG A 64 -27.50 -12.77 -0.44
CA ARG A 64 -27.64 -12.29 0.94
C ARG A 64 -26.97 -10.92 1.15
N GLY A 65 -27.09 -10.05 0.17
CA GLY A 65 -26.59 -8.67 0.25
C GLY A 65 -25.12 -8.49 -0.14
N GLY A 66 -24.53 -9.44 -0.87
CA GLY A 66 -23.13 -9.37 -1.30
C GLY A 66 -22.78 -8.10 -2.08
N LEU A 67 -23.69 -7.62 -2.93
CA LEU A 67 -23.49 -6.32 -3.61
C LEU A 67 -23.42 -5.15 -2.63
N SER A 68 -24.24 -5.13 -1.58
CA SER A 68 -24.19 -4.09 -0.56
C SER A 68 -22.88 -4.18 0.24
N TYR A 69 -22.44 -5.39 0.58
CA TYR A 69 -21.16 -5.62 1.23
C TYR A 69 -20.01 -5.12 0.36
N TRP A 70 -19.98 -5.51 -0.91
CA TRP A 70 -18.99 -5.07 -1.87
C TRP A 70 -18.93 -3.54 -2.02
N LEU A 71 -20.08 -2.89 -2.15
CA LEU A 71 -20.16 -1.43 -2.26
C LEU A 71 -19.52 -0.74 -1.06
N VAL A 72 -19.94 -1.12 0.16
CA VAL A 72 -19.52 -0.45 1.39
C VAL A 72 -18.09 -0.81 1.81
N GLN A 73 -17.74 -2.08 1.74
CA GLN A 73 -16.47 -2.58 2.29
C GLN A 73 -15.31 -2.48 1.31
N HIS A 74 -15.59 -2.43 0.00
CA HIS A 74 -14.55 -2.42 -1.01
C HIS A 74 -14.68 -1.19 -1.92
N ALA A 75 -15.73 -1.13 -2.74
CA ALA A 75 -15.83 -0.17 -3.83
C ALA A 75 -15.73 1.28 -3.35
N ASP A 76 -16.60 1.72 -2.43
CA ASP A 76 -16.65 3.11 -1.99
C ASP A 76 -15.35 3.57 -1.32
N ARG A 77 -14.69 2.69 -0.58
CA ARG A 77 -13.41 2.98 0.09
C ARG A 77 -12.28 3.18 -0.92
N HIS A 78 -12.18 2.32 -1.93
CA HIS A 78 -11.22 2.47 -3.01
C HIS A 78 -11.52 3.68 -3.90
N MET A 79 -12.79 3.88 -4.25
CA MET A 79 -13.21 5.00 -5.09
C MET A 79 -12.97 6.34 -4.39
N LYS A 80 -13.14 6.43 -3.07
CA LYS A 80 -12.76 7.62 -2.29
C LYS A 80 -11.30 7.98 -2.50
N GLN A 81 -10.40 6.99 -2.51
CA GLN A 81 -8.97 7.24 -2.71
C GLN A 81 -8.62 7.60 -4.17
N LEU A 82 -9.33 7.00 -5.14
CA LEU A 82 -9.15 7.31 -6.57
C LEU A 82 -9.62 8.72 -6.92
N PHE A 83 -10.72 9.18 -6.30
CA PHE A 83 -11.26 10.51 -6.51
C PHE A 83 -10.54 11.61 -5.73
N ASP A 84 -9.71 11.27 -4.73
CA ASP A 84 -8.97 12.25 -3.94
C ASP A 84 -7.99 13.04 -4.82
N PRO A 85 -8.03 14.39 -4.84
CA PRO A 85 -7.10 15.22 -5.61
C PRO A 85 -5.63 15.09 -5.15
N ARG A 86 -5.38 14.54 -3.96
CA ARG A 86 -4.05 14.18 -3.44
C ARG A 86 -3.69 12.71 -3.68
N GLY A 87 -4.59 11.95 -4.30
CA GLY A 87 -4.48 10.53 -4.58
C GLY A 87 -3.72 10.19 -5.88
N PRO A 88 -3.97 8.99 -6.45
CA PRO A 88 -3.24 8.45 -7.60
C PRO A 88 -3.28 9.31 -8.87
N PHE A 89 -4.37 10.07 -9.05
CA PHE A 89 -4.58 10.91 -10.21
C PHE A 89 -4.17 12.37 -9.98
N LYS A 90 -3.40 12.67 -8.93
CA LYS A 90 -2.86 14.02 -8.71
C LYS A 90 -2.20 14.52 -10.00
N TYR A 91 -2.53 15.76 -10.37
CA TYR A 91 -2.20 16.42 -11.64
C TYR A 91 -2.96 16.00 -12.90
N CYS A 92 -3.67 14.87 -12.90
CA CYS A 92 -4.50 14.49 -14.05
C CYS A 92 -5.90 15.09 -13.92
N SER A 93 -6.56 15.31 -15.05
CA SER A 93 -7.99 15.60 -15.09
C SER A 93 -8.58 15.19 -16.43
N VAL A 94 -9.90 15.05 -16.51
CA VAL A 94 -10.58 14.75 -17.78
C VAL A 94 -10.33 15.85 -18.81
N ARG A 95 -10.23 17.13 -18.39
CA ARG A 95 -9.98 18.25 -19.30
C ARG A 95 -8.54 18.32 -19.82
N ASN A 96 -7.56 18.07 -18.95
CA ASN A 96 -6.13 18.25 -19.28
C ASN A 96 -5.44 16.94 -19.65
N GLY A 97 -6.14 15.80 -19.51
CA GLY A 97 -5.62 14.46 -19.76
C GLY A 97 -4.64 13.98 -18.68
N HIS A 98 -4.05 12.82 -18.98
CA HIS A 98 -3.00 12.19 -18.17
C HIS A 98 -1.71 13.02 -18.17
N ARG A 99 -1.11 13.18 -16.98
CA ARG A 99 0.20 13.81 -16.78
C ARG A 99 1.10 12.86 -15.99
N GLY A 100 2.07 12.24 -16.65
CA GLY A 100 3.07 11.34 -16.07
C GLY A 100 4.19 12.06 -15.31
N VAL A 101 3.83 12.99 -14.41
CA VAL A 101 4.78 13.82 -13.65
C VAL A 101 5.29 13.11 -12.40
N LEU A 102 4.45 12.25 -11.81
CA LEU A 102 4.82 11.45 -10.65
C LEU A 102 5.55 10.20 -11.11
N GLY A 103 6.71 9.94 -10.52
CA GLY A 103 7.48 8.73 -10.71
C GLY A 103 7.42 7.82 -9.48
N PRO A 104 8.11 6.67 -9.53
CA PRO A 104 8.24 5.78 -8.39
C PRO A 104 8.84 6.49 -7.17
N LEU A 105 8.54 6.01 -5.97
CA LEU A 105 9.19 6.51 -4.75
C LEU A 105 10.72 6.35 -4.88
N PRO A 106 11.51 7.42 -4.69
CA PRO A 106 12.95 7.34 -4.84
C PRO A 106 13.56 6.41 -3.80
N THR A 107 14.35 5.43 -4.23
CA THR A 107 15.11 4.52 -3.35
C THR A 107 16.59 4.59 -3.71
N GLU A 108 17.47 4.48 -2.71
CA GLU A 108 18.87 4.12 -2.96
C GLU A 108 19.02 2.59 -2.78
N ALA A 109 20.14 1.99 -3.19
CA ALA A 109 20.40 0.58 -2.85
C ALA A 109 20.99 0.47 -1.43
N PRO A 110 20.52 -0.45 -0.58
CA PRO A 110 21.17 -0.73 0.70
C PRO A 110 22.57 -1.32 0.46
N PRO A 111 23.57 -0.98 1.30
CA PRO A 111 24.87 -1.67 1.27
C PRO A 111 24.70 -3.18 1.51
N ASN A 112 25.57 -4.00 0.92
CA ASN A 112 25.48 -5.47 0.99
C ASN A 112 25.31 -6.03 2.41
N ALA A 113 26.00 -5.46 3.40
CA ALA A 113 25.88 -5.88 4.79
C ALA A 113 24.45 -5.65 5.35
N VAL A 114 23.86 -4.50 5.06
CA VAL A 114 22.49 -4.18 5.47
C VAL A 114 21.48 -5.01 4.68
N LEU A 115 21.73 -5.23 3.38
CA LEU A 115 20.89 -6.09 2.57
C LEU A 115 20.79 -7.50 3.16
N ALA A 116 21.93 -8.08 3.59
CA ALA A 116 21.97 -9.38 4.24
C ALA A 116 21.18 -9.41 5.57
N GLU A 117 21.16 -8.31 6.34
CA GLU A 117 20.35 -8.21 7.55
C GLU A 117 18.84 -8.06 7.29
N LEU A 118 18.45 -7.33 6.24
CA LEU A 118 17.05 -7.13 5.87
C LEU A 118 16.43 -8.36 5.22
N THR A 119 17.26 -9.21 4.63
CA THR A 119 16.83 -10.34 3.81
C THR A 119 17.58 -11.60 4.23
N PRO A 120 17.49 -12.00 5.52
CA PRO A 120 18.23 -13.16 6.02
C PRO A 120 17.77 -14.45 5.33
N GLU A 121 16.50 -14.52 4.94
CA GLU A 121 15.91 -15.58 4.15
C GLU A 121 15.37 -14.99 2.84
N ARG A 122 15.78 -15.58 1.71
CA ARG A 122 15.20 -15.29 0.40
C ARG A 122 14.04 -16.25 0.14
N HIS A 123 12.87 -15.73 -0.17
CA HIS A 123 11.70 -16.55 -0.48
C HIS A 123 11.62 -16.83 -1.98
N ASP A 124 12.26 -17.91 -2.43
CA ASP A 124 12.30 -18.27 -3.85
C ASP A 124 10.93 -18.58 -4.48
N ASP A 125 9.95 -18.92 -3.66
CA ASP A 125 8.57 -19.19 -4.06
C ASP A 125 7.69 -17.92 -4.14
N TRP A 126 8.19 -16.78 -3.64
CA TRP A 126 7.47 -15.50 -3.65
C TRP A 126 7.81 -14.69 -4.90
N TRP A 127 6.90 -13.80 -5.29
CA TRP A 127 7.11 -13.01 -6.51
C TRP A 127 8.08 -11.87 -6.30
N TYR A 128 8.09 -11.30 -5.10
CA TYR A 128 9.16 -10.46 -4.61
C TYR A 128 9.96 -11.30 -3.61
N PRO A 129 11.09 -11.90 -4.00
CA PRO A 129 11.83 -12.84 -3.15
C PRO A 129 12.45 -12.20 -1.91
N THR A 130 12.63 -10.87 -1.95
CA THR A 130 13.21 -10.09 -0.86
C THR A 130 12.40 -8.83 -0.58
N LEU A 131 12.57 -8.28 0.63
CA LEU A 131 11.95 -7.01 1.02
C LEU A 131 12.35 -5.86 0.07
N VAL A 132 13.60 -5.85 -0.42
CA VAL A 132 14.07 -4.82 -1.36
C VAL A 132 13.39 -4.96 -2.72
N ASP A 133 13.26 -6.20 -3.22
CA ASP A 133 12.52 -6.47 -4.47
C ASP A 133 11.07 -5.99 -4.38
N PHE A 134 10.42 -6.17 -3.22
CA PHE A 134 9.06 -5.68 -2.99
C PHE A 134 8.99 -4.16 -3.01
N VAL A 135 9.94 -3.48 -2.36
CA VAL A 135 9.94 -2.01 -2.31
C VAL A 135 10.18 -1.43 -3.70
N ASP A 136 11.20 -1.88 -4.41
CA ASP A 136 11.60 -1.31 -5.71
C ASP A 136 10.67 -1.76 -6.84
N GLY A 137 10.24 -3.02 -6.81
CA GLY A 137 9.43 -3.66 -7.85
C GLY A 137 7.92 -3.44 -7.71
N TYR A 138 7.42 -3.16 -6.51
CA TYR A 138 5.98 -2.96 -6.27
C TYR A 138 5.65 -1.69 -5.51
N LEU A 139 6.08 -1.56 -4.25
CA LEU A 139 5.59 -0.52 -3.36
C LEU A 139 5.88 0.88 -3.90
N GLY A 140 7.11 1.11 -4.36
CA GLY A 140 7.53 2.37 -4.98
C GLY A 140 6.85 2.63 -6.32
N GLN A 141 6.56 1.60 -7.10
CA GLN A 141 5.87 1.70 -8.40
C GLN A 141 4.38 2.04 -8.23
N VAL A 142 3.76 1.50 -7.17
CA VAL A 142 2.36 1.71 -6.82
C VAL A 142 2.18 3.08 -6.18
N TYR A 143 2.87 3.39 -5.08
CA TYR A 143 2.64 4.63 -4.32
C TYR A 143 3.43 5.83 -4.86
N GLN A 144 3.10 6.29 -6.06
CA GLN A 144 3.73 7.46 -6.66
C GLN A 144 3.23 8.75 -5.97
N ARG A 145 4.10 9.44 -5.25
CA ARG A 145 3.77 10.67 -4.49
C ARG A 145 4.80 11.76 -4.76
N GLN A 146 4.37 13.01 -4.61
CA GLN A 146 5.27 14.15 -4.69
C GLN A 146 6.05 14.31 -3.39
N VAL A 147 7.30 13.84 -3.36
CA VAL A 147 8.13 13.77 -2.15
C VAL A 147 9.42 14.62 -2.22
N THR A 148 9.67 15.30 -3.35
CA THR A 148 10.91 16.08 -3.58
C THR A 148 10.79 17.56 -3.23
N ASP A 149 9.61 18.15 -3.42
CA ASP A 149 9.42 19.61 -3.48
C ASP A 149 8.34 20.14 -2.54
N LEU A 150 7.68 19.25 -1.78
CA LEU A 150 6.66 19.62 -0.80
C LEU A 150 7.01 19.10 0.59
N SER A 151 6.50 19.78 1.61
CA SER A 151 6.63 19.40 3.02
C SER A 151 5.43 18.62 3.56
N ASP A 152 4.42 18.34 2.72
CA ASP A 152 3.18 17.65 3.10
C ASP A 152 3.30 16.12 3.04
N THR A 153 4.36 15.60 2.42
CA THR A 153 4.63 14.18 2.25
C THR A 153 6.11 13.90 2.49
N ALA A 154 6.43 13.01 3.43
CA ALA A 154 7.82 12.63 3.71
C ALA A 154 8.18 11.28 3.08
N TRP A 155 9.42 11.18 2.61
CA TRP A 155 10.01 9.93 2.17
C TRP A 155 11.54 9.99 2.31
N CYS A 156 12.13 8.87 2.74
CA CYS A 156 13.58 8.73 2.83
C CYS A 156 14.06 7.70 1.79
N PRO A 157 14.93 8.07 0.82
CA PRO A 157 15.49 7.10 -0.12
C PRO A 157 16.26 5.97 0.53
N ARG A 158 16.79 6.20 1.74
CA ARG A 158 17.42 5.18 2.60
C ARG A 158 16.46 4.68 3.67
N TRP A 159 15.28 4.25 3.26
CA TRP A 159 14.21 3.79 4.17
C TRP A 159 14.69 2.69 5.13
N TRP A 160 15.64 1.84 4.70
CA TRP A 160 16.22 0.78 5.54
C TRP A 160 17.01 1.28 6.76
N GLN A 161 17.41 2.56 6.78
CA GLN A 161 18.05 3.16 7.96
C GLN A 161 17.04 3.49 9.07
N HIS A 162 15.74 3.26 8.83
CA HIS A 162 14.67 3.52 9.79
C HIS A 162 14.05 2.19 10.21
N ARG A 163 14.41 1.68 11.40
CA ARG A 163 13.90 0.38 11.92
C ARG A 163 12.37 0.30 11.95
N GLU A 164 11.68 1.37 12.33
CA GLU A 164 10.21 1.42 12.29
C GLU A 164 9.69 1.27 10.85
N ALA A 165 10.32 1.92 9.87
CA ALA A 165 9.90 1.81 8.47
C ALA A 165 10.14 0.40 7.93
N VAL A 166 11.29 -0.21 8.25
CA VAL A 166 11.62 -1.60 7.86
C VAL A 166 10.53 -2.56 8.31
N VAL A 167 10.18 -2.56 9.60
CA VAL A 167 9.16 -3.48 10.15
C VAL A 167 7.78 -3.25 9.52
N ARG A 168 7.40 -1.99 9.28
CA ARG A 168 6.12 -1.67 8.62
C ARG A 168 6.09 -2.19 7.19
N ILE A 169 7.14 -1.96 6.41
CA ILE A 169 7.23 -2.39 5.01
C ILE A 169 7.32 -3.92 4.93
N GLU A 170 8.07 -4.56 5.82
CA GLU A 170 8.14 -6.02 5.92
C GLU A 170 6.76 -6.63 6.20
N SER A 171 6.00 -6.05 7.13
CA SER A 171 4.62 -6.45 7.37
C SER A 171 3.73 -6.28 6.14
N LEU A 172 3.91 -5.19 5.37
CA LEU A 172 3.18 -4.99 4.11
C LEU A 172 3.53 -6.01 3.04
N TRP A 173 4.81 -6.33 2.90
CA TRP A 173 5.31 -7.30 1.93
C TRP A 173 4.74 -8.69 2.19
N THR A 174 4.88 -9.19 3.42
CA THR A 174 4.36 -10.49 3.81
C THR A 174 2.85 -10.57 3.57
N ALA A 175 2.10 -9.56 4.04
CA ALA A 175 0.66 -9.52 3.81
C ALA A 175 0.29 -9.45 2.31
N HIS A 176 1.11 -8.78 1.49
CA HIS A 176 0.89 -8.69 0.05
C HIS A 176 1.06 -10.05 -0.64
N GLU A 177 2.12 -10.78 -0.30
CA GLU A 177 2.40 -12.11 -0.89
C GLU A 177 1.29 -13.11 -0.55
N PHE A 178 0.70 -13.06 0.66
CA PHE A 178 -0.49 -13.84 0.98
C PHE A 178 -1.72 -13.36 0.19
N ALA A 179 -1.98 -12.05 0.20
CA ALA A 179 -3.16 -11.47 -0.43
C ALA A 179 -3.23 -11.66 -1.95
N ARG A 180 -2.09 -11.63 -2.65
CA ARG A 180 -2.05 -11.82 -4.11
C ARG A 180 -2.29 -13.26 -4.55
N ASN A 181 -1.97 -14.22 -3.67
CA ASN A 181 -2.26 -15.64 -3.88
C ASN A 181 -3.74 -15.94 -3.65
N ASP A 182 -4.44 -15.12 -2.86
CA ASP A 182 -5.89 -15.13 -2.81
C ASP A 182 -6.49 -14.52 -4.09
N ARG A 183 -7.22 -15.34 -4.84
CA ARG A 183 -7.88 -14.92 -6.08
C ARG A 183 -9.22 -14.22 -5.85
N SER A 184 -9.66 -14.08 -4.60
CA SER A 184 -10.88 -13.39 -4.20
C SER A 184 -10.62 -11.92 -3.85
N ASP A 185 -11.02 -11.46 -2.66
CA ASP A 185 -10.97 -10.06 -2.22
C ASP A 185 -9.70 -9.70 -1.43
N GLY A 186 -8.78 -10.65 -1.21
CA GLY A 186 -7.55 -10.43 -0.43
C GLY A 186 -6.73 -9.21 -0.84
N LEU A 187 -6.62 -8.89 -2.14
CA LEU A 187 -5.92 -7.66 -2.57
C LEU A 187 -6.64 -6.37 -2.15
N SER A 188 -7.98 -6.39 -2.08
CA SER A 188 -8.75 -5.23 -1.63
C SER A 188 -8.58 -5.05 -0.12
N GLU A 189 -8.67 -6.14 0.65
CA GLU A 189 -8.38 -6.11 2.10
C GLU A 189 -6.94 -5.66 2.37
N TRP A 190 -5.96 -6.17 1.61
CA TRP A 190 -4.58 -5.74 1.73
C TRP A 190 -4.41 -4.24 1.57
N PHE A 191 -5.00 -3.63 0.55
CA PHE A 191 -4.94 -2.19 0.36
C PHE A 191 -5.58 -1.44 1.53
N LEU A 192 -6.80 -1.84 1.90
CA LEU A 192 -7.65 -1.09 2.82
C LEU A 192 -7.24 -1.22 4.29
N GLU A 193 -6.81 -2.41 4.69
CA GLU A 193 -6.52 -2.76 6.09
C GLU A 193 -5.01 -2.73 6.40
N HIS A 194 -4.15 -2.90 5.39
CA HIS A 194 -2.70 -2.94 5.59
C HIS A 194 -1.99 -1.78 4.90
N ALA A 195 -2.06 -1.70 3.57
CA ALA A 195 -1.25 -0.77 2.79
C ALA A 195 -1.57 0.69 3.07
N ASP A 196 -2.84 1.10 3.01
CA ASP A 196 -3.22 2.50 3.17
C ASP A 196 -2.94 3.06 4.57
N PRO A 197 -3.30 2.36 5.67
CA PRO A 197 -2.93 2.82 7.02
C PRO A 197 -1.41 2.95 7.22
N GLN A 198 -0.63 1.97 6.75
CA GLN A 198 0.83 1.97 6.92
C GLN A 198 1.50 3.03 6.03
N MET A 199 1.09 3.14 4.77
CA MET A 199 1.62 4.15 3.86
C MET A 199 1.25 5.56 4.28
N LYS A 200 0.05 5.77 4.84
CA LYS A 200 -0.30 7.05 5.46
C LYS A 200 0.66 7.42 6.58
N GLN A 201 1.04 6.47 7.44
CA GLN A 201 1.99 6.72 8.53
C GLN A 201 3.43 6.93 8.01
N LEU A 202 3.87 6.13 7.03
CA LEU A 202 5.20 6.25 6.42
C LEU A 202 5.37 7.59 5.72
N LEU A 203 4.34 8.06 5.02
CA LEU A 203 4.34 9.29 4.25
C LEU A 203 4.02 10.54 5.08
N ASP A 204 3.61 10.39 6.34
CA ASP A 204 3.32 11.51 7.24
C ASP A 204 4.62 12.31 7.51
N PRO A 205 4.64 13.64 7.32
CA PRO A 205 5.79 14.49 7.68
C PRO A 205 6.22 14.41 9.14
N ARG A 206 5.38 13.89 10.04
CA ARG A 206 5.66 13.64 11.45
C ARG A 206 5.99 12.18 11.75
N GLY A 207 5.94 11.31 10.74
CA GLY A 207 6.21 9.89 10.84
C GLY A 207 7.70 9.53 10.89
N PRO A 208 8.06 8.28 10.54
CA PRO A 208 9.42 7.76 10.73
C PRO A 208 10.48 8.50 9.90
N PHE A 209 10.08 9.19 8.83
CA PHE A 209 10.97 9.96 7.95
C PHE A 209 11.01 11.46 8.26
N LYS A 210 10.44 11.93 9.37
CA LYS A 210 10.28 13.36 9.72
C LYS A 210 11.47 14.29 9.41
N TYR A 211 12.69 13.82 9.65
CA TYR A 211 13.90 14.63 9.45
C TYR A 211 14.59 14.42 8.10
N CYS A 212 14.10 13.49 7.29
CA CYS A 212 14.66 13.13 6.01
C CYS A 212 13.86 13.80 4.89
N THR A 213 14.55 14.14 3.81
CA THR A 213 13.90 14.56 2.55
C THR A 213 14.66 13.94 1.39
N VAL A 214 14.03 13.83 0.23
CA VAL A 214 14.72 13.29 -0.95
C VAL A 214 15.94 14.14 -1.34
N ARG A 215 15.87 15.48 -1.21
CA ARG A 215 16.99 16.38 -1.53
C ARG A 215 18.06 16.46 -0.43
N GLY A 216 17.63 16.46 0.84
CA GLY A 216 18.53 16.59 2.00
C GLY A 216 19.08 15.25 2.51
N GLY A 217 18.62 14.14 1.96
CA GLY A 217 19.04 12.79 2.32
C GLY A 217 18.55 12.34 3.70
N HIS A 218 19.07 11.19 4.12
CA HIS A 218 18.81 10.58 5.42
C HIS A 218 19.46 11.36 6.58
N GLN A 219 18.75 11.43 7.71
CA GLN A 219 19.20 12.12 8.92
C GLN A 219 19.00 11.22 10.16
N SER A 220 20.09 10.82 10.81
CA SER A 220 20.07 9.98 12.03
C SER A 220 19.90 10.84 13.30
N LYS A 221 18.73 11.49 13.43
CA LYS A 221 18.43 12.40 14.56
C LYS A 221 17.56 11.80 15.66
N VAL A 222 17.13 10.54 15.50
CA VAL A 222 16.23 9.85 16.44
C VAL A 222 16.97 8.63 17.01
N SER A 223 17.02 8.55 18.33
CA SER A 223 17.53 7.39 19.06
C SER A 223 16.37 6.48 19.50
N PRO A 224 16.63 5.19 19.79
CA PRO A 224 15.63 4.31 20.40
C PRO A 224 15.01 4.91 21.66
N LEU A 225 13.79 4.48 21.98
CA LEU A 225 13.12 4.93 23.19
C LEU A 225 13.98 4.60 24.41
N PRO A 226 14.15 5.56 25.34
CA PRO A 226 14.91 5.31 26.55
C PRO A 226 14.19 4.27 27.41
N VAL A 227 14.92 3.24 27.82
CA VAL A 227 14.46 2.24 28.77
C VAL A 227 15.38 2.25 30.00
N THR A 228 14.79 2.11 31.17
CA THR A 228 15.55 1.84 32.41
C THR A 228 15.69 0.33 32.58
N THR A 229 16.80 -0.11 33.17
CA THR A 229 16.99 -1.52 33.50
C THR A 229 15.96 -1.99 34.52
N GLU A 230 15.44 -3.19 34.32
CA GLU A 230 14.55 -3.86 35.26
C GLU A 230 15.24 -4.09 36.62
N PRO A 231 14.55 -3.92 37.76
CA PRO A 231 15.04 -4.38 39.04
C PRO A 231 15.28 -5.90 39.03
N PRO A 232 16.39 -6.41 39.60
CA PRO A 232 16.67 -7.84 39.63
C PRO A 232 15.50 -8.65 40.22
N GLY A 233 15.00 -9.64 39.47
CA GLY A 233 13.99 -10.59 39.93
C GLY A 233 12.53 -10.16 39.74
N LEU A 234 12.24 -9.04 39.05
CA LEU A 234 10.86 -8.59 38.82
C LEU A 234 10.07 -9.51 37.86
N PHE A 235 10.75 -10.11 36.87
CA PHE A 235 10.16 -11.10 35.95
C PHE A 235 10.79 -12.50 36.06
N ALA A 236 11.46 -12.83 37.18
CA ALA A 236 11.89 -14.20 37.42
C ALA A 236 10.66 -15.11 37.56
N GLU A 237 10.67 -16.26 36.88
CA GLU A 237 9.61 -17.27 37.07
C GLU A 237 9.61 -17.74 38.53
N PRO A 238 8.43 -17.99 39.13
CA PRO A 238 8.36 -18.55 40.48
C PRO A 238 9.06 -19.91 40.51
N ASP A 239 9.76 -20.20 41.61
CA ASP A 239 10.42 -21.50 41.80
C ASP A 239 9.43 -22.65 41.56
N PRO A 240 9.83 -23.72 40.84
CA PRO A 240 8.95 -24.86 40.62
C PRO A 240 8.51 -25.45 41.96
N VAL A 241 7.19 -25.62 42.12
CA VAL A 241 6.62 -26.25 43.32
C VAL A 241 7.13 -27.70 43.37
N PRO A 242 7.77 -28.15 44.46
CA PRO A 242 8.27 -29.52 44.55
C PRO A 242 7.11 -30.53 44.49
N GLU A 243 7.25 -31.54 43.62
CA GLU A 243 6.30 -32.64 43.47
C GLU A 243 6.20 -33.45 44.78
N ARG A 244 4.97 -33.81 45.18
CA ARG A 244 4.67 -34.62 46.38
C ARG A 244 4.59 -36.11 46.06
#